data_AF-A0A1A8JF36-F1
#
_entry.id   AF-A0A1A8JF36-F1
#
_cell.length_a   1.000
_cell.length_b   1.000
_cell.length_c   1.000
_cell.angle_alpha   90.00
_cell.angle_beta   90.00
_cell.angle_gamma   90.00
#
_symmetry.space_group_name_H-M   'P 1'
#
loop_
_entity.id
_entity.type
_entity.pdbx_description
1 polymer ?
#
loop_
_entity_poly.entity_id
_entity_poly.type
_entity_poly.pdbx_seq_one_letter_code
_entity_poly.pdbx_strand_id
1 'polypeptide(L)'
;MKRWCALTKKKTVLLYLDRGGGAVGVCGGLFTATQKGQKAPETAEGAEARFTRWLQSEQLFSIILSSMSDLQEALAHRGSSPPSVISAARSGLSRLLDHLLDQSAGSFSGGASEWLKLGLSGRALDLKALVSALQQHFLLFSQRLHSAEVERRSLRLEVTNLRRGLQQGVPSDHFLSVCEELHQALSREQEAQTLIQDQSKQVRTLSHSTQELSQARKEVARKERSLRILGKHLSGVQKEKQQLEERLQRAEEGQRDLSRRHECVVNCLKSAETSCKQLCHACISRIGWLEQEVSAHRSHVTALRSELQDACLRDNQAFVPVEEFPEPFPPADPETPKPVPLS
;
A
#
# COMPACT_ATOMS: atom_id res chain seq x y z
N MET A 1 33.08 -39.36 -13.70
CA MET A 1 33.66 -40.70 -13.45
C MET A 1 33.10 -41.38 -12.18
N LYS A 2 31.77 -41.59 -12.06
CA LYS A 2 31.16 -42.41 -10.96
C LYS A 2 29.93 -43.22 -11.43
N ARG A 3 29.94 -43.70 -12.69
CA ARG A 3 28.87 -44.57 -13.24
C ARG A 3 29.34 -45.95 -13.71
N TRP A 4 30.64 -46.20 -13.76
CA TRP A 4 31.21 -47.48 -14.21
C TRP A 4 31.58 -48.46 -13.08
N CYS A 5 31.56 -48.04 -11.82
CA CYS A 5 31.89 -48.90 -10.68
C CYS A 5 30.74 -49.82 -10.21
N ALA A 6 29.63 -49.93 -10.96
CA ALA A 6 28.47 -50.74 -10.58
C ALA A 6 28.36 -52.10 -11.32
N LEU A 7 29.39 -52.51 -12.07
CA LEU A 7 29.40 -53.77 -12.84
C LEU A 7 30.21 -54.91 -12.20
N THR A 8 30.62 -54.76 -10.94
CA THR A 8 31.57 -55.69 -10.30
C THR A 8 30.98 -56.86 -9.53
N LYS A 9 29.67 -57.17 -9.64
CA LYS A 9 29.15 -58.42 -9.06
C LYS A 9 28.13 -59.10 -9.99
N LYS A 10 28.56 -60.21 -10.60
CA LYS A 10 27.75 -61.24 -11.28
C LYS A 10 26.89 -60.77 -12.48
N LYS A 11 27.50 -60.12 -13.48
CA LYS A 11 26.90 -60.04 -14.82
C LYS A 11 27.93 -60.39 -15.87
N THR A 12 27.80 -61.56 -16.48
CA THR A 12 28.51 -61.90 -17.70
C THR A 12 27.95 -61.03 -18.82
N VAL A 13 28.75 -60.11 -19.35
CA VAL A 13 28.36 -59.27 -20.49
C VAL A 13 28.73 -60.04 -21.76
N LEU A 14 27.72 -60.52 -22.48
CA LEU A 14 27.89 -61.14 -23.80
C LEU A 14 27.85 -60.02 -24.85
N LEU A 15 29.00 -59.79 -25.50
CA LEU A 15 29.11 -58.93 -26.67
C LEU A 15 28.97 -59.82 -27.90
N TYR A 16 27.90 -59.63 -28.67
CA TYR A 16 27.78 -60.26 -29.98
C TYR A 16 28.09 -59.22 -31.05
N LEU A 17 29.10 -59.49 -31.88
CA LEU A 17 29.40 -58.74 -33.09
C LEU A 17 28.71 -59.44 -34.25
N ASP A 18 27.71 -58.79 -34.83
CA ASP A 18 27.14 -59.21 -36.10
C ASP A 18 28.06 -58.72 -37.24
N ARG A 19 28.65 -59.65 -37.98
CA ARG A 19 29.58 -59.36 -39.10
C ARG A 19 28.82 -59.01 -40.39
N GLY A 20 27.67 -58.37 -40.24
CA GLY A 20 26.70 -58.13 -41.31
C GLY A 20 25.75 -56.96 -41.04
N GLY A 21 26.18 -55.90 -40.35
CA GLY A 21 25.44 -54.63 -40.34
C GLY A 21 25.29 -53.94 -38.98
N GLY A 22 26.26 -53.10 -38.63
CA GLY A 22 26.00 -51.75 -38.10
C GLY A 22 25.22 -51.54 -36.79
N ALA A 23 25.10 -52.53 -35.88
CA ALA A 23 24.54 -52.29 -34.54
C ALA A 23 25.23 -53.11 -33.45
N VAL A 24 25.82 -52.43 -32.46
CA VAL A 24 26.36 -53.04 -31.24
C VAL A 24 25.34 -52.82 -30.12
N GLY A 25 24.71 -53.89 -29.67
CA GLY A 25 23.76 -53.86 -28.54
C GLY A 25 24.37 -54.48 -27.29
N VAL A 26 24.21 -53.81 -26.14
CA VAL A 26 24.55 -54.37 -24.81
C VAL A 26 23.24 -54.75 -24.12
N CYS A 27 22.90 -56.03 -24.10
CA CYS A 27 21.75 -56.52 -23.35
C CYS A 27 22.18 -57.00 -21.96
N GLY A 28 21.70 -56.32 -20.91
CA GLY A 28 21.82 -56.76 -19.52
C GLY A 28 20.71 -57.75 -19.17
N GLY A 29 20.84 -59.01 -19.59
CA GLY A 29 19.90 -60.08 -19.25
C GLY A 29 20.12 -60.62 -17.83
N LEU A 30 19.08 -60.60 -17.00
CA LEU A 30 19.04 -61.24 -15.68
C LEU A 30 18.67 -62.71 -15.86
N PHE A 31 19.65 -63.62 -15.80
CA PHE A 31 19.37 -65.05 -15.71
C PHE A 31 19.06 -65.43 -14.26
N THR A 32 17.79 -65.69 -13.95
CA THR A 32 17.42 -66.42 -12.74
C THR A 32 17.69 -67.90 -12.99
N ALA A 33 18.82 -68.39 -12.49
CA ALA A 33 19.13 -69.81 -12.47
C ALA A 33 18.19 -70.53 -11.50
N THR A 34 17.24 -71.30 -12.03
CA THR A 34 16.63 -72.41 -11.30
C THR A 34 17.18 -73.69 -11.90
N GLN A 35 18.20 -74.28 -11.29
CA GLN A 35 18.35 -75.73 -11.39
C GLN A 35 19.15 -76.33 -10.23
N LYS A 36 18.50 -77.35 -9.68
CA LYS A 36 18.98 -78.34 -8.73
C LYS A 36 20.01 -79.24 -9.43
N GLY A 37 21.20 -79.33 -8.85
CA GLY A 37 21.96 -80.58 -8.69
C GLY A 37 22.55 -81.29 -9.92
N GLN A 38 23.89 -81.25 -9.98
CA GLN A 38 24.83 -82.30 -10.43
C GLN A 38 25.02 -82.54 -11.94
N LYS A 39 26.19 -82.13 -12.47
CA LYS A 39 27.47 -82.88 -12.50
C LYS A 39 28.29 -82.37 -13.70
N ALA A 40 29.49 -81.86 -13.45
CA ALA A 40 30.44 -81.44 -14.49
C ALA A 40 30.88 -82.65 -15.34
N PRO A 41 31.34 -82.39 -16.57
CA PRO A 41 32.73 -82.72 -16.86
C PRO A 41 33.51 -81.51 -17.40
N GLU A 42 34.71 -81.41 -16.87
CA GLU A 42 35.77 -80.46 -17.15
C GLU A 42 36.31 -80.66 -18.58
N THR A 43 36.42 -79.57 -19.34
CA THR A 43 37.41 -79.32 -20.42
C THR A 43 37.26 -77.90 -21.00
N ALA A 44 36.87 -76.91 -20.17
CA ALA A 44 36.78 -75.50 -20.58
C ALA A 44 37.89 -74.62 -19.98
N GLU A 45 38.74 -75.15 -19.09
CA GLU A 45 39.78 -74.38 -18.39
C GLU A 45 40.85 -73.78 -19.33
N GLY A 46 41.08 -74.39 -20.50
CA GLY A 46 42.09 -73.90 -21.43
C GLY A 46 41.71 -72.62 -22.17
N ALA A 47 40.43 -72.39 -22.44
CA ALA A 47 39.97 -71.20 -23.17
C ALA A 47 39.78 -70.01 -22.23
N GLU A 48 39.23 -70.27 -21.04
CA GLU A 48 38.96 -69.25 -20.02
C GLU A 48 40.27 -68.70 -19.42
N ALA A 49 41.26 -69.57 -19.14
CA ALA A 49 42.58 -69.14 -18.65
C ALA A 49 43.41 -68.38 -19.70
N ARG A 50 43.21 -68.65 -20.99
CA ARG A 50 43.84 -67.90 -22.10
C ARG A 50 43.18 -66.52 -22.28
N PHE A 51 41.87 -66.47 -22.15
CA PHE A 51 41.11 -65.22 -22.22
C PHE A 51 41.44 -64.28 -21.05
N THR A 52 41.58 -64.81 -19.83
CA THR A 52 41.99 -64.02 -18.66
C THR A 52 43.43 -63.52 -18.77
N ARG A 53 44.36 -64.31 -19.30
CA ARG A 53 45.75 -63.87 -19.58
C ARG A 53 45.81 -62.80 -20.66
N TRP A 54 45.01 -62.92 -21.72
CA TRP A 54 44.92 -61.93 -22.78
C TRP A 54 44.34 -60.59 -22.26
N LEU A 55 43.31 -60.65 -21.41
CA LEU A 55 42.74 -59.46 -20.76
C LEU A 55 43.73 -58.73 -19.85
N GLN A 56 44.72 -59.44 -19.29
CA GLN A 56 45.78 -58.88 -18.45
C GLN A 56 47.04 -58.46 -19.25
N SER A 57 47.01 -58.53 -20.58
CA SER A 57 48.13 -58.13 -21.42
C SER A 57 48.34 -56.62 -21.40
N GLU A 58 49.55 -56.18 -21.07
CA GLU A 58 50.03 -54.80 -21.21
C GLU A 58 49.74 -54.23 -22.61
N GLN A 59 49.80 -55.08 -23.64
CA GLN A 59 49.54 -54.70 -25.03
C GLN A 59 48.06 -54.37 -25.27
N LEU A 60 47.13 -55.16 -24.71
CA LEU A 60 45.70 -54.87 -24.80
C LEU A 60 45.36 -53.58 -24.05
N PHE A 61 45.99 -53.37 -22.89
CA PHE A 61 45.79 -52.15 -22.11
C PHE A 61 46.27 -50.90 -22.86
N SER A 62 47.42 -50.97 -23.53
CA SER A 62 47.94 -49.91 -24.40
C SER A 62 47.02 -49.63 -25.60
N ILE A 63 46.45 -50.66 -26.22
CA ILE A 63 45.50 -50.54 -27.34
C ILE A 63 44.19 -49.88 -26.89
N ILE A 64 43.67 -50.26 -25.70
CA ILE A 64 42.48 -49.64 -25.15
C ILE A 64 42.72 -48.16 -24.82
N LEU A 65 43.87 -47.83 -24.22
CA LEU A 65 44.20 -46.44 -23.86
C LEU A 65 44.40 -45.55 -25.10
N SER A 66 45.15 -46.02 -26.10
CA SER A 66 45.35 -45.29 -27.36
C SER A 66 44.08 -45.18 -28.21
N SER A 67 43.20 -46.18 -28.18
CA SER A 67 41.89 -46.10 -28.85
C SER A 67 40.99 -45.02 -28.24
N MET A 68 41.11 -44.78 -26.93
CA MET A 68 40.25 -43.88 -26.14
C MET A 68 40.80 -42.45 -25.97
N SER A 69 42.00 -42.15 -26.48
CA SER A 69 42.62 -40.81 -26.36
C SER A 69 41.76 -39.70 -26.96
N ASP A 70 41.24 -39.90 -28.17
CA ASP A 70 40.47 -38.89 -28.91
C ASP A 70 39.12 -38.60 -28.23
N LEU A 71 38.54 -39.62 -27.58
CA LEU A 71 37.31 -39.47 -26.81
C LEU A 71 37.56 -38.70 -25.50
N GLN A 72 38.70 -38.94 -24.87
CA GLN A 72 39.12 -38.18 -23.68
C GLN A 72 39.41 -36.72 -24.03
N GLU A 73 40.05 -36.45 -25.17
CA GLU A 73 40.31 -35.10 -25.69
C GLU A 73 39.01 -34.35 -26.05
N ALA A 74 38.09 -35.02 -26.76
CA ALA A 74 36.79 -34.45 -27.13
C ALA A 74 35.89 -34.12 -25.91
N LEU A 75 36.05 -34.84 -24.80
CA LEU A 75 35.36 -34.57 -23.54
C LEU A 75 36.05 -33.51 -22.66
N ALA A 76 37.35 -33.27 -22.85
CA ALA A 76 38.11 -32.27 -22.11
C ALA A 76 37.88 -30.84 -22.64
N HIS A 77 37.45 -30.68 -23.90
CA HIS A 77 37.11 -29.38 -24.48
C HIS A 77 35.71 -28.93 -24.01
N ARG A 78 35.66 -27.88 -23.17
CA ARG A 78 34.46 -27.29 -22.55
C ARG A 78 33.59 -26.53 -23.57
N GLY A 79 33.12 -27.23 -24.59
CA GLY A 79 32.29 -26.71 -25.67
C GLY A 79 31.90 -27.74 -26.73
N SER A 80 32.20 -29.03 -26.53
CA SER A 80 31.90 -30.07 -27.52
C SER A 80 30.39 -30.38 -27.60
N SER A 81 29.87 -30.44 -28.83
CA SER A 81 28.46 -30.74 -29.10
C SER A 81 28.23 -32.25 -29.12
N PRO A 82 27.01 -32.75 -28.82
CA PRO A 82 26.72 -34.18 -28.79
C PRO A 82 27.17 -34.98 -30.04
N PRO A 83 27.07 -34.45 -31.28
CA PRO A 83 27.53 -35.14 -32.48
C PRO A 83 29.05 -35.40 -32.52
N SER A 84 29.88 -34.46 -32.04
CA SER A 84 31.34 -34.59 -32.10
C SER A 84 31.86 -35.66 -31.14
N VAL A 85 31.24 -35.77 -29.96
CA VAL A 85 31.56 -36.82 -28.98
C VAL A 85 31.14 -38.21 -29.50
N ILE A 86 29.97 -38.31 -30.14
CA ILE A 86 29.49 -39.56 -30.72
C ILE A 86 30.41 -40.01 -31.87
N SER A 87 30.87 -39.08 -32.72
CA SER A 87 31.81 -39.40 -33.80
C SER A 87 33.16 -39.89 -33.27
N ALA A 88 33.73 -39.22 -32.26
CA ALA A 88 34.97 -39.63 -31.62
C ALA A 88 34.85 -41.02 -30.96
N ALA A 89 33.72 -41.31 -30.30
CA ALA A 89 33.44 -42.62 -29.70
C ALA A 89 33.34 -43.73 -30.76
N ARG A 90 32.66 -43.49 -31.89
CA ARG A 90 32.52 -44.46 -32.98
C ARG A 90 33.86 -44.75 -33.65
N SER A 91 34.68 -43.72 -33.86
CA SER A 91 36.03 -43.85 -34.42
C SER A 91 36.95 -44.66 -33.49
N GLY A 92 36.99 -44.31 -32.20
CA GLY A 92 37.78 -45.04 -31.20
C GLY A 92 37.41 -46.52 -31.14
N LEU A 93 36.11 -46.81 -31.08
CA LEU A 93 35.60 -48.19 -31.01
C LEU A 93 35.89 -49.00 -32.29
N SER A 94 35.83 -48.37 -33.47
CA SER A 94 36.19 -49.04 -34.73
C SER A 94 37.67 -49.43 -34.76
N ARG A 95 38.58 -48.52 -34.36
CA ARG A 95 40.02 -48.83 -34.26
C ARG A 95 40.30 -49.96 -33.26
N LEU A 96 39.61 -49.96 -32.12
CA LEU A 96 39.73 -51.03 -31.14
C LEU A 96 39.36 -52.37 -31.76
N LEU A 97 38.21 -52.44 -32.45
CA LEU A 97 37.73 -53.66 -33.09
C LEU A 97 38.69 -54.14 -34.18
N ASP A 98 39.23 -53.25 -35.01
CA ASP A 98 40.20 -53.61 -36.05
C ASP A 98 41.47 -54.23 -35.43
N HIS A 99 42.01 -53.63 -34.36
CA HIS A 99 43.22 -54.12 -33.71
C HIS A 99 42.98 -55.44 -32.94
N LEU A 100 41.77 -55.64 -32.43
CA LEU A 100 41.37 -56.89 -31.76
C LEU A 100 41.16 -58.04 -32.75
N LEU A 101 40.62 -57.76 -33.94
CA LEU A 101 40.38 -58.75 -34.98
C LEU A 101 41.68 -59.16 -35.69
N ASP A 102 42.61 -58.24 -35.93
CA ASP A 102 43.93 -58.56 -36.51
C ASP A 102 44.79 -59.44 -35.58
N GLN A 103 44.69 -59.27 -34.26
CA GLN A 103 45.39 -60.13 -33.29
C GLN A 103 44.77 -61.53 -33.15
N SER A 104 43.49 -61.69 -33.48
CA SER A 104 42.81 -63.01 -33.47
C SER A 104 43.21 -63.88 -34.66
N ALA A 105 43.68 -63.32 -35.77
CA ALA A 105 44.09 -64.10 -36.95
C ALA A 105 45.51 -64.70 -36.83
N GLY A 106 46.33 -64.20 -35.91
CA GLY A 106 47.72 -64.65 -35.72
C GLY A 106 47.92 -65.87 -34.80
N SER A 107 46.86 -66.43 -34.20
CA SER A 107 46.98 -67.52 -33.20
C SER A 107 46.11 -68.75 -33.46
N PHE A 108 45.54 -68.89 -34.67
CA PHE A 108 44.80 -70.10 -35.08
C PHE A 108 45.36 -70.67 -36.38
N SER A 109 46.65 -71.02 -36.38
CA SER A 109 47.21 -71.99 -37.32
C SER A 109 47.22 -73.35 -36.62
N GLY A 110 46.36 -74.27 -37.09
CA GLY A 110 46.37 -75.67 -36.68
C GLY A 110 45.01 -76.18 -36.23
N GLY A 111 44.41 -77.06 -37.05
CA GLY A 111 43.39 -77.99 -36.55
C GLY A 111 42.11 -78.15 -37.38
N ALA A 112 41.99 -77.54 -38.56
CA ALA A 112 40.81 -77.69 -39.42
C ALA A 112 40.98 -78.79 -40.49
N SER A 113 41.54 -79.96 -40.14
CA SER A 113 41.71 -81.07 -41.09
C SER A 113 41.55 -82.47 -40.47
N GLU A 114 40.81 -82.61 -39.37
CA GLU A 114 40.84 -83.88 -38.60
C GLU A 114 39.49 -84.32 -38.01
N TRP A 115 38.38 -84.11 -38.73
CA TRP A 115 37.06 -84.65 -38.31
C TRP A 115 36.34 -85.47 -39.38
N LEU A 116 37.00 -85.74 -40.52
CA LEU A 116 36.48 -86.56 -41.61
C LEU A 116 37.57 -87.50 -42.14
N LYS A 117 38.01 -88.49 -41.34
CA LYS A 117 38.63 -89.72 -41.85
C LYS A 117 38.78 -90.81 -40.76
N LEU A 118 37.97 -91.85 -40.95
CA LEU A 118 38.19 -93.26 -40.59
C LEU A 118 38.29 -93.64 -39.09
N GLY A 119 37.13 -93.84 -38.49
CA GLY A 119 36.93 -94.69 -37.32
C GLY A 119 35.88 -95.77 -37.57
N LEU A 120 35.98 -96.52 -38.68
CA LEU A 120 35.22 -97.77 -38.87
C LEU A 120 36.14 -98.94 -38.52
N SER A 121 36.22 -99.27 -37.23
CA SER A 121 36.80 -100.53 -36.76
C SER A 121 35.75 -101.27 -35.93
N GLY A 122 35.38 -102.45 -36.40
CA GLY A 122 34.20 -103.18 -35.99
C GLY A 122 34.22 -103.69 -34.55
N ARG A 123 33.12 -103.44 -33.84
CA ARG A 123 32.53 -104.37 -32.85
C ARG A 123 31.05 -104.01 -32.64
N ALA A 124 30.16 -104.85 -33.19
CA ALA A 124 28.72 -104.96 -32.93
C ALA A 124 27.89 -103.67 -32.78
N LEU A 125 27.36 -103.18 -33.90
CA LEU A 125 26.24 -102.22 -33.96
C LEU A 125 24.96 -102.90 -33.45
N ASP A 126 24.39 -102.41 -32.35
CA ASP A 126 22.98 -102.67 -32.05
C ASP A 126 22.11 -101.78 -32.95
N LEU A 127 21.79 -102.28 -34.15
CA LEU A 127 20.92 -101.62 -35.13
C LEU A 127 19.61 -101.11 -34.51
N LYS A 128 19.14 -101.73 -33.42
CA LYS A 128 17.95 -101.32 -32.69
C LYS A 128 18.13 -99.97 -31.97
N ALA A 129 19.32 -99.69 -31.42
CA ALA A 129 19.64 -98.42 -30.78
C ALA A 129 19.74 -97.27 -31.79
N LEU A 130 20.33 -97.52 -32.97
CA LEU A 130 20.42 -96.52 -34.04
C LEU A 130 19.04 -96.18 -34.63
N VAL A 131 18.21 -97.20 -34.89
CA VAL A 131 16.83 -97.00 -35.37
C VAL A 131 16.00 -96.25 -34.32
N SER A 132 16.14 -96.57 -33.04
CA SER A 132 15.46 -95.87 -31.95
C SER A 132 15.93 -94.41 -31.83
N ALA A 133 17.24 -94.16 -31.95
CA ALA A 133 17.79 -92.81 -31.95
C ALA A 133 17.28 -91.99 -33.16
N LEU A 134 17.21 -92.59 -34.34
CA LEU A 134 16.70 -91.93 -35.54
C LEU A 134 15.20 -91.62 -35.41
N GLN A 135 14.39 -92.56 -34.94
CA GLN A 135 12.96 -92.36 -34.68
C GLN A 135 12.72 -91.26 -33.64
N GLN A 136 13.53 -91.24 -32.57
CA GLN A 136 13.49 -90.19 -31.56
C GLN A 136 13.86 -88.82 -32.14
N HIS A 137 14.87 -88.76 -33.01
CA HIS A 137 15.25 -87.55 -33.71
C HIS A 137 14.15 -87.03 -34.64
N PHE A 138 13.50 -87.91 -35.41
CA PHE A 138 12.35 -87.51 -36.24
C PHE A 138 11.18 -87.00 -35.41
N LEU A 139 10.88 -87.67 -34.30
CA LEU A 139 9.82 -87.24 -33.39
C LEU A 139 10.12 -85.85 -32.79
N LEU A 140 11.31 -85.67 -32.22
CA LEU A 140 11.74 -84.38 -31.65
C LEU A 140 11.85 -83.28 -32.72
N PHE A 141 12.31 -83.63 -33.92
CA PHE A 141 12.37 -82.72 -35.06
C PHE A 141 10.96 -82.26 -35.47
N SER A 142 10.02 -83.19 -35.60
CA SER A 142 8.62 -82.87 -35.96
C SER A 142 7.95 -82.00 -34.89
N GLN A 143 8.19 -82.25 -33.61
CA GLN A 143 7.67 -81.42 -32.51
C GLN A 143 8.26 -80.01 -32.54
N ARG A 144 9.58 -79.86 -32.74
CA ARG A 144 10.22 -78.55 -32.87
C ARG A 144 9.71 -77.78 -34.09
N LEU A 145 9.51 -78.46 -35.22
CA LEU A 145 8.95 -77.86 -36.42
C LEU A 145 7.50 -77.43 -36.21
N HIS A 146 6.69 -78.26 -35.53
CA HIS A 146 5.31 -77.93 -35.19
C HIS A 146 5.24 -76.71 -34.27
N SER A 147 6.03 -76.67 -33.19
CA SER A 147 6.09 -75.52 -32.29
C SER A 147 6.52 -74.24 -33.02
N ALA A 148 7.55 -74.31 -33.86
CA ALA A 148 8.01 -73.18 -34.66
C ALA A 148 6.94 -72.71 -35.67
N GLU A 149 6.21 -73.62 -36.31
CA GLU A 149 5.14 -73.26 -37.25
C GLU A 149 3.91 -72.67 -36.53
N VAL A 150 3.57 -73.16 -35.33
CA VAL A 150 2.52 -72.58 -34.49
C VAL A 150 2.88 -71.16 -34.07
N GLU A 151 4.12 -70.95 -33.59
CA GLU A 151 4.62 -69.62 -33.24
C GLU A 151 4.61 -68.68 -34.45
N ARG A 152 5.05 -69.16 -35.62
CA ARG A 152 4.99 -68.39 -36.87
C ARG A 152 3.56 -67.97 -37.24
N ARG A 153 2.58 -68.87 -37.10
CA ARG A 153 1.16 -68.57 -37.34
C ARG A 153 0.62 -67.58 -36.32
N SER A 154 0.99 -67.72 -35.05
CA SER A 154 0.62 -66.79 -33.97
C SER A 154 1.15 -65.37 -34.24
N LEU A 155 2.45 -65.25 -34.54
CA LEU A 155 3.07 -63.96 -34.85
C LEU A 155 2.48 -63.32 -36.10
N ARG A 156 2.09 -64.12 -37.11
CA ARG A 156 1.38 -63.60 -38.28
C ARG A 156 0.03 -63.00 -37.91
N LEU A 157 -0.74 -63.65 -37.04
CA LEU A 157 -2.00 -63.10 -36.54
C LEU A 157 -1.78 -61.81 -35.76
N GLU A 158 -0.76 -61.78 -34.89
CA GLU A 158 -0.40 -60.59 -34.13
C GLU A 158 0.00 -59.41 -35.03
N VAL A 159 0.81 -59.65 -36.08
CA VAL A 159 1.15 -58.64 -37.09
C VAL A 159 -0.11 -58.13 -37.82
N THR A 160 -1.05 -59.01 -38.17
CA THR A 160 -2.30 -58.57 -38.81
C THR A 160 -3.19 -57.76 -37.87
N ASN A 161 -3.22 -58.09 -36.58
CA ASN A 161 -3.97 -57.34 -35.57
C ASN A 161 -3.35 -55.97 -35.30
N LEU A 162 -2.02 -55.90 -35.17
CA LEU A 162 -1.31 -54.63 -35.03
C LEU A 162 -1.51 -53.73 -36.26
N ARG A 163 -1.45 -54.30 -37.47
CA ARG A 163 -1.75 -53.56 -38.72
C ARG A 163 -3.19 -53.04 -38.75
N ARG A 164 -4.15 -53.84 -38.27
CA ARG A 164 -5.57 -53.42 -38.17
C ARG A 164 -5.74 -52.30 -37.14
N GLY A 165 -5.06 -52.37 -35.99
CA GLY A 165 -5.07 -51.32 -34.98
C GLY A 165 -4.45 -50.00 -35.48
N LEU A 166 -3.38 -50.10 -36.27
CA LEU A 166 -2.77 -48.95 -36.96
C LEU A 166 -3.69 -48.34 -38.03
N GLN A 167 -4.46 -49.17 -38.75
CA GLN A 167 -5.46 -48.70 -39.71
C GLN A 167 -6.75 -48.18 -39.04
N GLN A 168 -7.06 -48.62 -37.82
CA GLN A 168 -8.07 -48.05 -36.93
C GLN A 168 -7.51 -46.88 -36.09
N GLY A 169 -6.46 -46.20 -36.57
CA GLY A 169 -6.08 -44.90 -36.02
C GLY A 169 -7.29 -43.97 -36.00
N VAL A 170 -7.36 -43.09 -34.99
CA VAL A 170 -8.43 -42.10 -34.84
C VAL A 170 -8.66 -41.42 -36.20
N PRO A 171 -9.90 -41.44 -36.74
CA PRO A 171 -10.19 -40.80 -38.01
C PRO A 171 -9.68 -39.36 -37.97
N SER A 172 -8.91 -38.96 -38.98
CA SER A 172 -8.30 -37.62 -39.03
C SER A 172 -9.35 -36.52 -38.83
N ASP A 173 -10.57 -36.73 -39.32
CA ASP A 173 -11.71 -35.82 -39.14
C ASP A 173 -12.12 -35.65 -37.67
N HIS A 174 -12.09 -36.70 -36.86
CA HIS A 174 -12.41 -36.62 -35.43
C HIS A 174 -11.32 -35.84 -34.67
N PHE A 175 -10.05 -36.08 -34.99
CA PHE A 175 -8.95 -35.33 -34.39
C PHE A 175 -9.02 -33.84 -34.73
N LEU A 176 -9.29 -33.51 -36.00
CA LEU A 176 -9.46 -32.13 -36.45
C LEU A 176 -10.66 -31.44 -35.77
N SER A 177 -11.79 -32.13 -35.64
CA SER A 177 -12.96 -31.63 -34.90
C SER A 177 -12.62 -31.30 -33.45
N VAL A 178 -11.89 -32.17 -32.75
CA VAL A 178 -11.46 -31.92 -31.37
C VAL A 178 -10.49 -30.75 -31.29
N CYS A 179 -9.59 -30.61 -32.26
CA CYS A 179 -8.70 -29.44 -32.35
C CYS A 179 -9.46 -28.13 -32.57
N GLU A 180 -10.50 -28.14 -33.41
CA GLU A 180 -11.38 -26.99 -33.62
C GLU A 180 -12.17 -26.64 -32.36
N GLU A 181 -12.76 -27.63 -31.68
CA GLU A 181 -13.48 -27.44 -30.42
C GLU A 181 -12.57 -26.87 -29.33
N LEU A 182 -11.33 -27.37 -29.21
CA LEU A 182 -10.33 -26.85 -28.28
C LEU A 182 -9.94 -25.41 -28.62
N HIS A 183 -9.78 -25.08 -29.90
CA HIS A 183 -9.54 -23.70 -30.31
C HIS A 183 -10.71 -22.77 -29.96
N GLN A 184 -11.94 -23.20 -30.22
CA GLN A 184 -13.14 -22.45 -29.85
C GLN A 184 -13.26 -22.31 -28.32
N ALA A 185 -12.97 -23.36 -27.56
CA ALA A 185 -12.95 -23.31 -26.11
C ALA A 185 -11.88 -22.33 -25.57
N LEU A 186 -10.67 -22.35 -26.15
CA LEU A 186 -9.62 -21.41 -25.80
C LEU A 186 -9.99 -19.97 -26.14
N SER A 187 -10.63 -19.72 -27.27
CA SER A 187 -11.10 -18.40 -27.66
C SER A 187 -12.17 -17.87 -26.70
N ARG A 188 -13.15 -18.71 -26.32
CA ARG A 188 -14.16 -18.35 -25.30
C ARG A 188 -13.52 -18.07 -23.94
N GLU A 189 -12.52 -18.86 -23.55
CA GLU A 189 -11.78 -18.65 -22.31
C GLU A 189 -11.03 -17.31 -22.33
N GLN A 190 -10.38 -16.97 -23.44
CA GLN A 190 -9.71 -15.67 -23.61
C GLN A 190 -10.71 -14.51 -23.55
N GLU A 191 -11.87 -14.62 -24.20
CA GLU A 191 -12.93 -13.62 -24.11
C GLU A 191 -13.45 -13.48 -22.66
N ALA A 192 -13.72 -14.59 -21.97
CA ALA A 192 -14.13 -14.58 -20.57
C ALA A 192 -13.08 -13.91 -19.68
N GLN A 193 -11.78 -14.15 -19.91
CA GLN A 193 -10.70 -13.49 -19.19
C GLN A 193 -10.69 -11.97 -19.42
N THR A 194 -10.93 -11.50 -20.65
CA THR A 194 -11.05 -10.06 -20.91
C THR A 194 -12.21 -9.44 -20.15
N LEU A 195 -13.38 -10.10 -20.14
CA LEU A 195 -14.56 -9.64 -19.40
C LEU A 195 -14.31 -9.60 -17.89
N ILE A 196 -13.67 -10.63 -17.32
CA ILE A 196 -13.31 -10.68 -15.90
C ILE A 196 -12.33 -9.55 -15.55
N GLN A 197 -11.35 -9.28 -16.41
CA GLN A 197 -10.42 -8.17 -16.19
C GLN A 197 -11.15 -6.82 -16.19
N ASP A 198 -12.07 -6.60 -17.12
CA ASP A 198 -12.83 -5.36 -17.20
C ASP A 198 -13.81 -5.20 -16.03
N GLN A 199 -14.50 -6.26 -15.63
CA GLN A 199 -15.30 -6.26 -14.39
C GLN A 199 -14.42 -5.97 -13.16
N SER A 200 -13.23 -6.56 -13.07
CA SER A 200 -12.29 -6.29 -11.98
C SER A 200 -11.84 -4.83 -11.95
N LYS A 201 -11.60 -4.20 -13.11
CA LYS A 201 -11.31 -2.77 -13.20
C LYS A 201 -12.50 -1.94 -12.73
N GLN A 202 -13.71 -2.24 -13.21
CA GLN A 202 -14.93 -1.53 -12.80
C GLN A 202 -15.17 -1.61 -11.29
N VAL A 203 -15.05 -2.80 -10.70
CA VAL A 203 -15.19 -2.99 -9.24
C VAL A 203 -14.15 -2.19 -8.46
N ARG A 204 -12.89 -2.14 -8.93
CA ARG A 204 -11.84 -1.31 -8.33
C ARG A 204 -12.19 0.18 -8.39
N THR A 205 -12.67 0.66 -9.54
CA THR A 205 -13.10 2.06 -9.71
C THR A 205 -14.30 2.40 -8.82
N LEU A 206 -15.31 1.52 -8.76
CA LEU A 206 -16.47 1.71 -7.88
C LEU A 206 -16.09 1.70 -6.40
N SER A 207 -15.16 0.83 -6.00
CA SER A 207 -14.63 0.80 -4.64
C SER A 207 -13.92 2.11 -4.28
N HIS A 208 -13.05 2.61 -5.17
CA HIS A 208 -12.39 3.90 -4.99
C HIS A 208 -13.38 5.06 -4.87
N SER A 209 -14.34 5.14 -5.78
CA SER A 209 -15.38 6.17 -5.75
C SER A 209 -16.23 6.10 -4.47
N THR A 210 -16.57 4.89 -4.02
CA THR A 210 -17.30 4.68 -2.75
C THR A 210 -16.48 5.16 -1.56
N GLN A 211 -15.17 4.92 -1.56
CA GLN A 211 -14.26 5.40 -0.53
C GLN A 211 -14.18 6.94 -0.51
N GLU A 212 -14.03 7.58 -1.67
CA GLU A 212 -14.04 9.05 -1.80
C GLU A 212 -15.36 9.65 -1.30
N LEU A 213 -16.50 9.08 -1.72
CA LEU A 213 -17.82 9.48 -1.23
C LEU A 213 -17.96 9.32 0.28
N SER A 214 -17.40 8.24 0.86
CA SER A 214 -17.40 8.04 2.30
C SER A 214 -16.58 9.11 3.03
N GLN A 215 -15.46 9.55 2.45
CA GLN A 215 -14.60 10.59 3.01
C GLN A 215 -15.27 11.96 2.90
N ALA A 216 -15.87 12.26 1.74
CA ALA A 216 -16.67 13.47 1.54
C ALA A 216 -17.84 13.54 2.53
N ARG A 217 -18.57 12.44 2.77
CA ARG A 217 -19.64 12.37 3.77
C ARG A 217 -19.15 12.67 5.19
N LYS A 218 -18.01 12.11 5.60
CA LYS A 218 -17.40 12.41 6.91
C LYS A 218 -17.04 13.89 7.04
N GLU A 219 -16.56 14.51 5.96
CA GLU A 219 -16.21 15.92 5.93
C GLU A 219 -17.45 16.82 6.02
N VAL A 220 -18.52 16.48 5.30
CA VAL A 220 -19.82 17.17 5.43
C VAL A 220 -20.31 17.09 6.88
N ALA A 221 -20.28 15.92 7.52
CA ALA A 221 -20.69 15.76 8.92
C ALA A 221 -19.80 16.54 9.91
N ARG A 222 -18.53 16.82 9.58
CA ARG A 222 -17.68 17.74 10.36
C ARG A 222 -18.12 19.18 10.17
N LYS A 223 -18.32 19.62 8.93
CA LYS A 223 -18.76 20.99 8.61
C LYS A 223 -20.13 21.32 9.20
N GLU A 224 -21.06 20.38 9.17
CA GLU A 224 -22.37 20.52 9.83
C GLU A 224 -22.24 20.74 11.34
N ARG A 225 -21.32 20.03 12.02
CA ARG A 225 -21.06 20.25 13.45
C ARG A 225 -20.49 21.64 13.69
N SER A 226 -19.52 22.07 12.88
CA SER A 226 -18.96 23.42 12.97
C SER A 226 -20.02 24.50 12.74
N LEU A 227 -20.88 24.33 11.74
CA LEU A 227 -22.00 25.25 11.47
C LEU A 227 -22.98 25.32 12.63
N ARG A 228 -23.29 24.19 13.30
CA ARG A 228 -24.11 24.20 14.52
C ARG A 228 -23.47 24.99 15.66
N ILE A 229 -22.15 24.86 15.84
CA ILE A 229 -21.42 25.62 16.86
C ILE A 229 -21.45 27.12 16.53
N LEU A 230 -21.10 27.49 15.30
CA LEU A 230 -21.15 28.87 14.81
C LEU A 230 -22.56 29.47 14.94
N GLY A 231 -23.60 28.71 14.60
CA GLY A 231 -25.00 29.14 14.75
C GLY A 231 -25.37 29.47 16.20
N LYS A 232 -24.90 28.68 17.17
CA LYS A 232 -25.08 28.99 18.60
C LYS A 232 -24.38 30.28 18.99
N HIS A 233 -23.12 30.47 18.58
CA HIS A 233 -22.36 31.69 18.86
C HIS A 233 -23.04 32.92 18.25
N LEU A 234 -23.47 32.84 16.99
CA LEU A 234 -24.19 33.91 16.30
C LEU A 234 -25.48 34.28 17.04
N SER A 235 -26.25 33.29 17.48
CA SER A 235 -27.46 33.55 18.27
C SER A 235 -27.18 34.19 19.63
N GLY A 236 -26.04 33.86 20.25
CA GLY A 236 -25.59 34.49 21.50
C GLY A 236 -25.22 35.96 21.29
N VAL A 237 -24.35 36.23 20.30
CA VAL A 237 -23.95 37.59 19.93
C VAL A 237 -25.15 38.44 19.52
N GLN A 238 -26.13 37.87 18.82
CA GLN A 238 -27.34 38.58 18.43
C GLN A 238 -28.21 38.98 19.64
N LYS A 239 -28.30 38.13 20.67
CA LYS A 239 -28.99 38.47 21.92
C LYS A 239 -28.25 39.54 22.70
N GLU A 240 -26.93 39.43 22.80
CA GLU A 240 -26.09 40.44 23.46
C GLU A 240 -26.21 41.80 22.78
N LYS A 241 -26.18 41.82 21.44
CA LYS A 241 -26.42 43.03 20.64
C LYS A 241 -27.77 43.66 21.00
N GLN A 242 -28.86 42.87 20.97
CA GLN A 242 -30.20 43.38 21.29
C GLN A 242 -30.28 43.94 22.71
N GLN A 243 -29.67 43.25 23.68
CA GLN A 243 -29.59 43.74 25.06
C GLN A 243 -28.82 45.06 25.18
N LEU A 244 -27.73 45.22 24.42
CA LEU A 244 -26.96 46.46 24.40
C LEU A 244 -27.72 47.60 23.74
N GLU A 245 -28.47 47.33 22.65
CA GLU A 245 -29.34 48.31 22.01
C GLU A 245 -30.42 48.82 22.98
N GLU A 246 -31.07 47.93 23.73
CA GLU A 246 -32.05 48.31 24.76
C GLU A 246 -31.43 49.14 25.90
N ARG A 247 -30.18 48.82 26.29
CA ARG A 247 -29.46 49.60 27.31
C ARG A 247 -29.09 50.99 26.80
N LEU A 248 -28.64 51.07 25.55
CA LEU A 248 -28.30 52.34 24.90
C LEU A 248 -29.55 53.22 24.80
N GLN A 249 -30.67 52.68 24.32
CA GLN A 249 -31.93 53.41 24.20
C GLN A 249 -32.39 53.98 25.55
N ARG A 250 -32.32 53.18 26.63
CA ARG A 250 -32.64 53.66 27.98
C ARG A 250 -31.71 54.77 28.46
N ALA A 251 -30.41 54.67 28.15
CA ALA A 251 -29.45 55.72 28.49
C ALA A 251 -29.73 57.02 27.71
N GLU A 252 -30.05 56.92 26.43
CA GLU A 252 -30.42 58.05 25.57
C GLU A 252 -31.71 58.74 26.03
N GLU A 253 -32.73 57.97 26.44
CA GLU A 253 -33.95 58.49 27.08
C GLU A 253 -33.62 59.26 28.36
N GLY A 254 -32.80 58.68 29.24
CA GLY A 254 -32.32 59.36 30.44
C GLY A 254 -31.59 60.67 30.15
N GLN A 255 -30.74 60.69 29.12
CA GLN A 255 -30.03 61.91 28.71
C GLN A 255 -30.98 62.97 28.16
N ARG A 256 -31.99 62.58 27.38
CA ARG A 256 -33.03 63.51 26.89
C ARG A 256 -33.81 64.12 28.04
N ASP A 257 -34.18 63.33 29.05
CA ASP A 257 -34.89 63.83 30.23
C ASP A 257 -34.03 64.76 31.08
N LEU A 258 -32.75 64.45 31.29
CA LEU A 258 -31.82 65.34 31.97
C LEU A 258 -31.66 66.67 31.21
N SER A 259 -31.58 66.62 29.88
CA SER A 259 -31.49 67.81 29.03
C SER A 259 -32.74 68.70 29.18
N ARG A 260 -33.94 68.09 29.16
CA ARG A 260 -35.20 68.81 29.41
C ARG A 260 -35.25 69.45 30.80
N ARG A 261 -34.83 68.72 31.84
CA ARG A 261 -34.75 69.26 33.21
C ARG A 261 -33.79 70.44 33.30
N HIS A 262 -32.63 70.33 32.66
CA HIS A 262 -31.66 71.43 32.59
C HIS A 262 -32.25 72.66 31.91
N GLU A 263 -32.94 72.49 30.78
CA GLU A 263 -33.63 73.58 30.09
C GLU A 263 -34.70 74.26 30.96
N CYS A 264 -35.51 73.47 31.68
CA CYS A 264 -36.47 74.01 32.64
C CYS A 264 -35.80 74.87 33.72
N VAL A 265 -34.70 74.40 34.31
CA VAL A 265 -33.95 75.16 35.32
C VAL A 265 -33.41 76.47 34.74
N VAL A 266 -32.83 76.43 33.53
CA VAL A 266 -32.33 77.63 32.85
C VAL A 266 -33.47 78.62 32.62
N ASN A 267 -34.65 78.17 32.19
CA ASN A 267 -35.80 79.04 31.97
C ASN A 267 -36.33 79.64 33.29
N CYS A 268 -36.38 78.86 34.37
CA CYS A 268 -36.74 79.37 35.70
C CYS A 268 -35.76 80.43 36.19
N LEU A 269 -34.45 80.20 36.03
CA LEU A 269 -33.42 81.17 36.43
C LEU A 269 -33.52 82.46 35.62
N LYS A 270 -33.74 82.37 34.30
CA LYS A 270 -33.98 83.55 33.45
C LYS A 270 -35.21 84.33 33.92
N SER A 271 -36.32 83.65 34.22
CA SER A 271 -37.52 84.31 34.76
C SER A 271 -37.25 84.99 36.10
N ALA A 272 -36.54 84.32 37.02
CA ALA A 272 -36.16 84.90 38.31
C ALA A 272 -35.25 86.12 38.14
N GLU A 273 -34.28 86.06 37.23
CA GLU A 273 -33.41 87.18 36.88
C GLU A 273 -34.23 88.39 36.38
N THR A 274 -35.17 88.16 35.45
CA THR A 274 -36.03 89.26 34.95
C THR A 274 -36.91 89.88 36.03
N SER A 275 -37.46 89.06 36.94
CA SER A 275 -38.25 89.54 38.08
C SER A 275 -37.38 90.36 39.05
N CYS A 276 -36.17 89.90 39.35
CA CYS A 276 -35.21 90.64 40.17
C CYS A 276 -34.87 92.00 39.56
N LYS A 277 -34.60 92.05 38.23
CA LYS A 277 -34.38 93.32 37.51
C LYS A 277 -35.58 94.26 37.65
N GLN A 278 -36.81 93.76 37.49
CA GLN A 278 -38.03 94.55 37.65
C GLN A 278 -38.18 95.11 39.08
N LEU A 279 -37.93 94.28 40.10
CA LEU A 279 -37.97 94.70 41.50
C LEU A 279 -36.91 95.76 41.80
N CYS A 280 -35.67 95.59 41.32
CA CYS A 280 -34.62 96.59 41.46
C CYS A 280 -35.02 97.92 40.82
N HIS A 281 -35.55 97.91 39.60
CA HIS A 281 -36.06 99.12 38.96
C HIS A 281 -37.19 99.76 39.77
N ALA A 282 -38.17 98.99 40.24
CA ALA A 282 -39.27 99.49 41.06
C ALA A 282 -38.78 100.13 42.38
N CYS A 283 -37.82 99.50 43.05
CA CYS A 283 -37.20 100.03 44.27
C CYS A 283 -36.45 101.35 44.00
N ILE A 284 -35.63 101.41 42.94
CA ILE A 284 -34.91 102.63 42.55
C ILE A 284 -35.89 103.77 42.27
N SER A 285 -36.95 103.51 41.48
CA SER A 285 -37.98 104.52 41.20
C SER A 285 -38.70 104.99 42.47
N ARG A 286 -39.02 104.06 43.39
CA ARG A 286 -39.65 104.41 44.68
C ARG A 286 -38.74 105.26 45.55
N ILE A 287 -37.46 104.90 45.65
CA ILE A 287 -36.46 105.67 46.38
C ILE A 287 -36.37 107.09 45.80
N GLY A 288 -36.23 107.21 44.47
CA GLY A 288 -36.19 108.51 43.81
C GLY A 288 -37.44 109.37 44.05
N TRP A 289 -38.63 108.76 44.08
CA TRP A 289 -39.86 109.48 44.43
C TRP A 289 -39.86 109.95 45.90
N LEU A 290 -39.42 109.10 46.84
CA LEU A 290 -39.32 109.48 48.24
C LEU A 290 -38.28 110.59 48.46
N GLU A 291 -37.16 110.58 47.75
CA GLU A 291 -36.14 111.64 47.81
C GLU A 291 -36.69 113.00 47.33
N GLN A 292 -37.48 112.99 46.25
CA GLN A 292 -38.18 114.18 45.76
C GLN A 292 -39.20 114.69 46.78
N GLU A 293 -39.99 113.79 47.36
CA GLU A 293 -40.99 114.12 48.37
C GLU A 293 -40.34 114.73 49.62
N VAL A 294 -39.25 114.13 50.13
CA VAL A 294 -38.47 114.65 51.26
C VAL A 294 -37.86 116.03 50.91
N SER A 295 -37.37 116.21 49.69
CA SER A 295 -36.82 117.50 49.24
C SER A 295 -37.91 118.59 49.19
N ALA A 296 -39.11 118.25 48.72
CA ALA A 296 -40.26 119.15 48.72
C ALA A 296 -40.67 119.54 50.15
N HIS A 297 -40.79 118.55 51.05
CA HIS A 297 -41.06 118.80 52.47
C HIS A 297 -39.99 119.69 53.11
N ARG A 298 -38.71 119.45 52.83
CA ARG A 298 -37.60 120.26 53.36
C ARG A 298 -37.65 121.70 52.86
N SER A 299 -37.98 121.92 51.58
CA SER A 299 -38.20 123.26 51.02
C SER A 299 -39.37 123.96 51.69
N HIS A 300 -40.50 123.27 51.89
CA HIS A 300 -41.68 123.82 52.55
C HIS A 300 -41.40 124.21 54.01
N VAL A 301 -40.72 123.36 54.78
CA VAL A 301 -40.28 123.69 56.14
C VAL A 301 -39.36 124.92 56.17
N THR A 302 -38.47 125.05 55.18
CA THR A 302 -37.55 126.19 55.07
C THR A 302 -38.33 127.47 54.77
N ALA A 303 -39.31 127.42 53.87
CA ALA A 303 -40.20 128.54 53.54
C ALA A 303 -41.04 128.98 54.75
N LEU A 304 -41.68 128.02 55.45
CA LEU A 304 -42.42 128.30 56.69
C LEU A 304 -41.52 128.93 57.76
N ARG A 305 -40.27 128.47 57.89
CA ARG A 305 -39.30 129.04 58.81
C ARG A 305 -38.95 130.48 58.46
N SER A 306 -38.73 130.80 57.18
CA SER A 306 -38.49 132.19 56.74
C SER A 306 -39.71 133.08 56.96
N GLU A 307 -40.91 132.62 56.62
CA GLU A 307 -42.15 133.38 56.84
C GLU A 307 -42.39 133.67 58.33
N LEU A 308 -42.12 132.69 59.20
CA LEU A 308 -42.21 132.86 60.65
C LEU A 308 -41.15 133.85 61.16
N GLN A 309 -39.91 133.78 60.68
CA GLN A 309 -38.87 134.77 61.01
C GLN A 309 -39.28 136.18 60.59
N ASP A 310 -39.78 136.35 59.37
CA ASP A 310 -40.26 137.64 58.87
C ASP A 310 -41.44 138.16 59.71
N ALA A 311 -42.38 137.29 60.11
CA ALA A 311 -43.46 137.66 61.01
C ALA A 311 -42.95 138.14 62.37
N CYS A 312 -42.02 137.42 62.99
CA CYS A 312 -41.40 137.83 64.25
C CYS A 312 -40.65 139.16 64.14
N LEU A 313 -39.96 139.42 63.02
CA LEU A 313 -39.29 140.70 62.77
C LEU A 313 -40.30 141.85 62.62
N ARG A 314 -41.42 141.63 61.95
CA ARG A 314 -42.52 142.62 61.86
C ARG A 314 -43.10 142.94 63.24
N ASP A 315 -43.31 141.93 64.08
CA ASP A 315 -43.79 142.14 65.46
C ASP A 315 -42.76 142.89 66.33
N ASN A 316 -41.46 142.58 66.21
CA ASN A 316 -40.41 143.27 66.96
C ASN A 316 -40.23 144.74 66.55
N GLN A 317 -40.45 145.10 65.28
CA GLN A 317 -40.43 146.50 64.82
C GLN A 317 -41.67 147.30 65.28
N ALA A 318 -42.71 146.62 65.76
CA ALA A 318 -43.87 147.27 66.39
C ALA A 318 -43.64 147.62 67.87
N PHE A 319 -42.51 147.24 68.47
CA PHE A 319 -42.15 147.58 69.85
C PHE A 319 -41.16 148.77 69.93
N VAL A 320 -41.55 149.83 70.66
CA VAL A 320 -40.72 151.01 71.01
C VAL A 320 -39.90 150.72 72.28
N PRO A 321 -38.62 151.13 72.42
CA PRO A 321 -37.86 150.93 73.65
C PRO A 321 -38.30 151.91 74.76
N VAL A 322 -38.46 151.41 75.99
CA VAL A 322 -38.57 152.23 77.21
C VAL A 322 -37.30 152.05 78.05
N GLU A 323 -36.75 153.17 78.53
CA GLU A 323 -35.50 153.30 79.29
C GLU A 323 -35.53 152.75 80.74
N GLU A 324 -34.39 152.19 81.13
CA GLU A 324 -33.57 152.34 82.36
C GLU A 324 -34.07 152.12 83.82
N PHE A 325 -33.35 151.16 84.45
CA PHE A 325 -32.75 151.11 85.82
C PHE A 325 -33.62 150.89 87.09
N PRO A 326 -33.05 150.41 88.24
CA PRO A 326 -31.75 149.75 88.50
C PRO A 326 -31.75 148.50 89.44
N GLU A 327 -30.61 147.79 89.41
CA GLU A 327 -30.09 146.74 90.30
C GLU A 327 -30.01 147.10 91.81
N PRO A 328 -30.00 146.10 92.75
CA PRO A 328 -28.75 145.44 93.21
C PRO A 328 -28.80 143.92 93.60
N PHE A 329 -27.79 143.17 93.14
CA PHE A 329 -27.01 141.99 93.65
C PHE A 329 -27.43 141.21 94.95
N PRO A 330 -26.95 139.96 95.23
CA PRO A 330 -25.68 139.32 94.81
C PRO A 330 -25.76 137.77 94.48
N PRO A 331 -24.63 137.07 94.19
CA PRO A 331 -24.59 135.84 93.38
C PRO A 331 -24.44 134.54 94.20
N ALA A 332 -24.71 133.39 93.55
CA ALA A 332 -24.22 132.07 93.97
C ALA A 332 -23.91 131.18 92.76
N ASP A 333 -22.80 130.47 92.91
CA ASP A 333 -21.93 129.83 91.92
C ASP A 333 -22.43 128.50 91.30
N PRO A 334 -21.72 127.97 90.28
CA PRO A 334 -22.17 126.91 89.38
C PRO A 334 -21.74 125.50 89.83
N GLU A 335 -22.58 124.49 89.59
CA GLU A 335 -22.13 123.10 89.53
C GLU A 335 -22.57 122.41 88.22
N THR A 336 -21.57 122.20 87.37
CA THR A 336 -21.51 121.30 86.22
C THR A 336 -21.49 119.80 86.63
N PRO A 337 -21.63 118.84 85.69
CA PRO A 337 -22.53 117.69 85.80
C PRO A 337 -21.85 116.37 86.19
N LYS A 338 -22.66 115.34 86.54
CA LYS A 338 -22.20 113.95 86.72
C LYS A 338 -22.80 113.00 85.66
N PRO A 339 -21.95 112.22 84.96
CA PRO A 339 -22.35 111.08 84.12
C PRO A 339 -22.29 109.75 84.91
N VAL A 340 -23.18 108.80 84.61
CA VAL A 340 -23.12 107.39 85.06
C VAL A 340 -23.80 106.50 83.98
N PRO A 341 -23.52 105.18 83.89
CA PRO A 341 -22.85 104.60 82.74
C PRO A 341 -23.74 103.68 81.90
N LEU A 342 -23.24 103.37 80.71
CA LEU A 342 -23.74 102.37 79.78
C LEU A 342 -23.79 100.96 80.39
N SER A 343 -24.89 100.26 80.12
CA SER A 343 -24.95 98.81 79.90
C SER A 343 -25.81 98.56 78.67
#